data_AF-A0A9K3I401-F1
#
_entry.id   AF-A0A9K3I401-F1
#
_cell.length_a   1.000
_cell.length_b   1.000
_cell.length_c   1.000
_cell.angle_alpha   90.00
_cell.angle_beta   90.00
_cell.angle_gamma   90.00
#
_symmetry.space_group_name_H-M   'P 1'
#
loop_
_entity.id
_entity.type
_entity.pdbx_description
1 polymer ?
#
loop_
_entity_poly.entity_id
_entity_poly.type
_entity_poly.pdbx_seq_one_letter_code
_entity_poly.pdbx_strand_id
1 'polypeptide(L)'
;MEQLMRLMDSFSISDKKDTWEWQGNETDGFSVKGIKRILQELRDVSSLYAMHWFRRVSIRCNLFTWRKEMDRILTADALIKRNIQVILDGCAFCDSLVEASGIILRIL
;
A
#
# COMPACT_ATOMS: atom_id res chain seq x y z
N MET A 1 -2.75 -5.91 38.19
CA MET A 1 -2.16 -4.81 38.98
C MET A 1 -0.63 -4.88 39.07
N GLU A 2 -0.02 -6.06 39.19
CA GLU A 2 1.45 -6.20 39.29
C GLU A 2 2.24 -5.68 38.08
N GLN A 3 1.78 -5.88 36.85
CA GLN A 3 2.50 -5.41 35.65
C GLN A 3 2.61 -3.88 35.59
N LEU A 4 1.59 -3.17 36.05
CA LEU A 4 1.58 -1.70 36.07
C LEU A 4 2.58 -1.17 37.11
N MET A 5 2.63 -1.78 38.29
CA MET A 5 3.58 -1.42 39.35
C MET A 5 5.03 -1.62 38.90
N ARG A 6 5.33 -2.71 38.20
CA ARG A 6 6.69 -2.96 37.67
C ARG A 6 7.13 -1.93 36.63
N LEU A 7 6.22 -1.45 35.79
CA LEU A 7 6.52 -0.40 34.80
C LEU A 7 6.77 0.95 35.48
N MET A 8 6.02 1.27 36.53
CA MET A 8 6.23 2.49 37.31
C MET A 8 7.57 2.49 38.05
N ASP A 9 8.00 1.34 38.57
CA ASP A 9 9.27 1.23 39.31
C ASP A 9 10.50 1.45 38.42
N SER A 10 10.38 1.12 37.13
CA SER A 10 11.43 1.37 36.13
C SER A 10 11.44 2.79 35.56
N PHE A 11 10.42 3.60 35.86
CA PHE A 11 10.23 4.91 35.24
C PHE A 11 10.84 6.02 36.12
N SER A 12 11.96 6.59 35.69
CA SER A 12 12.56 7.76 36.32
C SER A 12 12.09 9.04 35.63
N ILE A 13 11.36 9.90 36.34
CA ILE A 13 11.08 11.26 35.89
C ILE A 13 12.36 12.09 35.99
N SER A 14 12.66 12.84 34.93
CA SER A 14 13.83 13.70 34.84
C SER A 14 13.36 15.09 34.47
N ASP A 15 13.90 16.14 35.09
CA ASP A 15 13.68 17.54 34.68
C ASP A 15 14.40 17.91 33.36
N LYS A 16 14.70 16.90 32.54
CA LYS A 16 15.32 17.12 31.24
C LYS A 16 14.22 17.50 30.27
N LYS A 17 14.57 18.38 29.33
CA LYS A 17 13.68 18.75 28.24
C LYS A 17 13.40 17.52 27.36
N ASP A 18 12.15 17.31 26.98
CA ASP A 18 11.78 16.26 26.04
C ASP A 18 12.53 16.43 24.71
N THR A 19 13.17 15.34 24.26
CA THR A 19 13.89 15.28 22.99
C THR A 19 13.32 14.19 22.10
N TRP A 20 13.23 14.48 20.80
CA TRP A 20 12.91 13.47 19.80
C TRP A 20 14.20 12.83 19.31
N GLU A 21 14.34 11.52 19.53
CA GLU A 21 15.48 10.75 19.05
C GLU A 21 15.07 9.85 17.89
N TRP A 22 15.92 9.78 16.87
CA TRP A 22 15.68 8.94 15.71
C TRP A 22 16.06 7.50 16.01
N GLN A 23 15.08 6.61 15.99
CA GLN A 23 15.27 5.17 16.15
C GLN A 23 15.79 4.55 14.84
N GLY A 24 16.97 4.97 14.37
CA GLY A 24 17.54 4.50 13.10
C GLY A 24 19.07 4.44 13.07
N ASN A 25 19.72 5.16 13.97
CA ASN A 25 21.15 5.07 14.21
C ASN A 25 21.44 5.52 15.64
N GLU A 26 22.13 4.71 16.44
CA GLU A 26 22.34 4.96 17.87
C GLU A 26 23.32 6.12 18.15
N THR A 27 24.04 6.60 17.13
CA THR A 27 25.19 7.49 17.33
C THR A 27 25.20 8.80 16.53
N ASP A 28 24.41 8.95 15.46
CA ASP A 28 24.58 10.09 14.52
C ASP A 28 23.26 10.75 14.04
N GLY A 29 22.19 10.61 14.81
CA GLY A 29 20.89 11.22 14.49
C GLY A 29 20.25 10.68 13.19
N PHE A 30 19.54 11.55 12.47
CA PHE A 30 18.82 11.16 11.25
C PHE A 30 19.79 10.76 10.13
N SER A 31 19.62 9.54 9.62
CA SER A 31 20.35 9.07 8.44
C SER A 31 19.41 8.39 7.46
N VAL A 32 19.50 8.80 6.20
CA VAL A 32 18.81 8.12 5.08
C VAL A 32 19.18 6.64 5.04
N LYS A 33 20.43 6.29 5.38
CA LYS A 33 20.90 4.90 5.44
C LYS A 33 20.15 4.11 6.53
N GLY A 34 19.99 4.69 7.72
CA GLY A 34 19.31 4.05 8.85
C GLY A 34 17.83 3.78 8.55
N ILE A 35 17.13 4.79 8.01
CA ILE A 35 15.73 4.63 7.61
C ILE A 35 15.57 3.63 6.47
N LYS A 36 16.46 3.66 5.48
CA LYS A 36 16.42 2.71 4.37
C LYS A 36 16.59 1.27 4.85
N ARG A 37 17.45 1.03 5.84
CA ARG A 37 17.61 -0.29 6.48
C ARG A 37 16.34 -0.73 7.19
N ILE A 38 15.75 0.13 8.03
CA ILE A 38 14.50 -0.19 8.74
C ILE A 38 13.37 -0.50 7.75
N LEU A 39 13.23 0.32 6.71
CA LEU A 39 12.23 0.09 5.66
C LEU A 39 12.48 -1.21 4.90
N GLN A 40 13.72 -1.67 4.78
CA GLN A 40 14.04 -2.96 4.16
C GLN A 40 13.72 -4.14 5.09
N GLU A 41 13.99 -4.02 6.38
CA GLU A 41 13.65 -5.05 7.39
C GLU A 41 12.14 -5.19 7.58
N LEU A 42 11.41 -4.07 7.55
CA LEU A 42 9.94 -4.06 7.57
C LEU A 42 9.30 -4.49 6.25
N ARG A 43 10.09 -4.58 5.16
CA ARG A 43 9.56 -4.95 3.86
C ARG A 43 9.26 -6.44 3.86
N ASP A 44 8.00 -6.78 4.05
CA ASP A 44 7.51 -8.14 3.91
C ASP A 44 7.73 -8.63 2.46
N VAL A 45 8.76 -9.48 2.30
CA VAL A 45 9.18 -10.05 1.02
C VAL A 45 8.15 -11.07 0.50
N SER A 46 7.22 -11.53 1.35
CA SER A 46 6.21 -12.54 0.98
C SER A 46 5.21 -12.04 -0.09
N SER A 47 5.06 -10.72 -0.23
CA SER A 47 4.09 -10.09 -1.15
C SER A 47 4.71 -9.53 -2.43
N LEU A 48 6.00 -9.76 -2.69
CA LEU A 48 6.66 -9.17 -3.84
C LEU A 48 6.20 -9.83 -5.13
N TYR A 49 5.20 -9.21 -5.77
CA TYR A 49 5.01 -9.25 -7.21
C TYR A 49 6.32 -8.83 -7.87
N ALA A 50 7.18 -9.81 -8.13
CA ALA A 50 8.51 -9.64 -8.70
C ALA A 50 8.39 -9.42 -10.22
N MET A 51 7.78 -8.30 -10.61
CA MET A 51 7.75 -7.94 -12.01
C MET A 51 9.17 -7.63 -12.48
N HIS A 52 9.64 -8.38 -13.47
CA HIS A 52 10.91 -8.11 -14.11
C HIS A 52 10.82 -6.82 -14.92
N TRP A 53 11.67 -5.84 -14.61
CA TRP A 53 11.70 -4.57 -15.33
C TRP A 53 12.44 -4.75 -16.65
N PHE A 54 11.71 -4.80 -17.76
CA PHE A 54 12.31 -5.00 -19.07
C PHE A 54 12.96 -3.70 -19.56
N ARG A 55 14.28 -3.68 -19.74
CA ARG A 55 15.03 -2.50 -20.20
C ARG A 55 14.67 -2.05 -21.62
N ARG A 56 14.17 -2.97 -22.47
CA ARG A 56 13.88 -2.73 -23.88
C ARG A 56 12.48 -2.17 -24.16
N VAL A 57 11.58 -2.19 -23.18
CA VAL A 57 10.22 -1.67 -23.37
C VAL A 57 10.12 -0.24 -22.84
N SER A 58 9.15 0.51 -23.36
CA SER A 58 8.88 1.85 -22.84
C SER A 58 8.51 1.79 -21.35
N ILE A 59 8.79 2.89 -20.63
CA ILE A 59 8.38 3.07 -19.23
C ILE A 59 6.88 2.82 -19.01
N ARG A 60 6.04 3.16 -20.01
CA ARG A 60 4.59 2.96 -19.94
C ARG A 60 4.22 1.48 -19.93
N CYS A 61 4.92 0.66 -20.71
CA CYS A 61 4.71 -0.79 -20.75
C CYS A 61 5.09 -1.45 -19.41
N ASN A 62 6.24 -1.07 -18.85
CA ASN A 62 6.65 -1.57 -17.53
C ASN A 62 5.67 -1.14 -16.44
N LEU A 63 5.24 0.13 -16.44
CA LEU A 63 4.27 0.62 -15.46
C LEU A 63 2.92 -0.10 -15.57
N PHE A 64 2.43 -0.33 -16.79
CA PHE A 64 1.18 -1.07 -17.01
C PHE A 64 1.29 -2.51 -16.50
N THR A 65 2.38 -3.19 -16.84
CA THR A 65 2.65 -4.56 -16.39
C THR A 65 2.73 -4.62 -14.85
N TRP A 66 3.38 -3.63 -14.23
CA TRP A 66 3.51 -3.58 -12.77
C TRP A 66 2.15 -3.38 -12.10
N ARG A 67 1.32 -2.49 -12.66
CA ARG A 67 -0.07 -2.32 -12.21
C ARG A 67 -0.88 -3.59 -12.41
N LYS A 68 -0.69 -4.32 -13.51
CA LYS A 68 -1.37 -5.59 -13.79
C LYS A 68 -1.02 -6.63 -12.73
N GLU A 69 0.27 -6.86 -12.50
CA GLU A 69 0.75 -7.84 -11.54
C GLU A 69 0.21 -7.54 -10.14
N MET A 70 0.19 -6.28 -9.72
CA MET A 70 -0.40 -5.90 -8.43
C MET A 70 -1.94 -5.91 -8.39
N ASP A 71 -2.63 -6.37 -9.44
CA ASP A 71 -4.09 -6.28 -9.64
C ASP A 71 -4.63 -4.83 -9.56
N ARG A 72 -3.77 -3.83 -9.71
CA ARG A 72 -4.09 -2.38 -9.60
C ARG A 72 -4.53 -1.76 -10.93
N ILE A 73 -4.98 -2.55 -11.89
CA ILE A 73 -5.61 -2.01 -13.09
C ILE A 73 -7.08 -1.72 -12.75
N LEU A 74 -7.51 -0.51 -13.09
CA LEU A 74 -8.90 -0.05 -12.94
C LEU A 74 -9.79 -0.66 -14.04
N THR A 75 -9.73 -1.97 -14.25
CA THR A 75 -10.73 -2.64 -15.11
C THR A 75 -12.05 -2.71 -14.37
N ALA A 76 -13.15 -2.72 -15.11
CA ALA A 76 -14.49 -2.93 -14.56
C ALA A 76 -14.55 -4.11 -13.60
N ASP A 77 -14.04 -5.28 -14.02
CA ASP A 77 -14.02 -6.49 -13.20
C ASP A 77 -13.26 -6.30 -11.89
N ALA A 78 -12.11 -5.61 -11.95
CA ALA A 78 -11.26 -5.38 -10.78
C ALA A 78 -11.85 -4.32 -9.83
N LEU A 79 -12.68 -3.40 -10.34
CA LEU A 79 -13.45 -2.46 -9.53
C LEU A 79 -14.64 -3.16 -8.86
N ILE A 80 -15.38 -4.00 -9.60
CA ILE A 80 -16.48 -4.81 -9.07
C ILE A 80 -15.99 -5.74 -7.94
N LYS A 81 -14.83 -6.41 -8.13
CA LYS A 81 -14.19 -7.22 -7.07
C LYS A 81 -13.85 -6.43 -5.81
N ARG A 82 -13.60 -5.12 -5.93
CA ARG A 82 -13.33 -4.20 -4.81
C ARG A 82 -14.60 -3.59 -4.22
N ASN A 83 -15.77 -4.07 -4.64
CA ASN A 83 -17.07 -3.54 -4.26
C ASN A 83 -17.26 -2.06 -4.67
N ILE A 84 -16.57 -1.62 -5.73
CA ILE A 84 -16.74 -0.32 -6.35
C ILE A 84 -17.76 -0.47 -7.47
N GLN A 85 -18.87 0.26 -7.37
CA GLN A 85 -19.92 0.23 -8.38
C GLN A 85 -19.42 0.87 -9.68
N VAL A 86 -19.48 0.13 -10.77
CA VAL A 86 -19.16 0.61 -12.12
C VAL A 86 -20.44 0.56 -12.92
N ILE A 87 -20.90 1.72 -13.38
CA ILE A 87 -22.00 1.81 -14.34
C ILE A 87 -21.40 1.53 -15.71
N LEU A 88 -21.74 0.38 -16.27
CA LEU A 88 -21.38 0.02 -17.64
C LEU A 88 -22.68 0.01 -18.45
N ASP A 89 -22.85 1.01 -19.31
CA ASP A 89 -24.04 1.12 -20.18
C ASP A 89 -23.98 0.14 -21.38
N GLY A 90 -22.91 -0.67 -21.47
CA GLY A 90 -22.70 -1.66 -22.52
C GLY A 90 -21.24 -2.12 -22.59
N CYS A 91 -20.96 -3.11 -23.45
CA CYS A 91 -19.57 -3.49 -23.74
C CYS A 91 -18.89 -2.40 -24.58
N ALA A 92 -17.85 -1.75 -24.05
CA ALA A 92 -17.10 -0.69 -24.75
C ALA A 92 -16.42 -1.13 -26.07
N PHE A 93 -16.39 -2.44 -26.37
CA PHE A 93 -15.78 -3.00 -27.57
C PHE A 93 -16.78 -3.45 -28.64
N CYS A 94 -17.99 -3.85 -28.27
CA CYS A 94 -18.96 -4.39 -29.23
C CYS A 94 -20.37 -3.82 -29.07
N ASP A 95 -20.57 -2.86 -28.17
CA ASP A 95 -21.85 -2.19 -27.89
C ASP A 95 -23.01 -3.17 -27.63
N SER A 96 -22.69 -4.42 -27.30
CA SER A 96 -23.68 -5.37 -26.85
C SER A 96 -24.10 -4.95 -25.44
N LEU A 97 -25.39 -4.66 -25.29
CA LEU A 97 -26.01 -4.58 -23.98
C LEU A 97 -25.77 -5.93 -23.30
N VAL A 98 -24.93 -5.94 -22.28
CA VAL A 98 -24.86 -7.08 -21.38
C VAL A 98 -26.17 -7.03 -20.59
N GLU A 99 -27.17 -7.78 -21.05
CA GLU A 99 -28.34 -8.12 -20.25
C GLU A 99 -27.90 -9.02 -19.10
N ALA A 100 -27.29 -8.42 -18.08
CA ALA A 100 -27.20 -8.99 -16.75
C ALA A 100 -28.17 -8.18 -15.89
N SER A 101 -29.34 -8.78 -15.65
CA SER A 101 -30.49 -8.29 -14.90
C SER A 101 -30.14 -7.85 -13.46
N GLY A 102 -29.38 -6.75 -13.28
CA GLY A 102 -28.95 -6.35 -11.94
C GLY A 102 -28.03 -5.12 -11.80
N ILE A 103 -28.00 -4.16 -12.75
CA ILE A 103 -27.33 -2.87 -12.49
C ILE A 103 -28.38 -1.90 -11.93
N ILE A 104 -28.62 -2.04 -10.62
CA ILE A 104 -29.55 -1.23 -9.84
C ILE A 104 -29.05 0.23 -9.80
N LEU A 105 -29.89 1.10 -10.38
CA LEU A 105 -30.15 2.51 -10.02
C LEU A 105 -28.97 3.48 -9.91
N ARG A 106 -28.73 4.17 -11.04
CA ARG A 106 -28.74 5.64 -11.20
C ARG A 106 -28.81 6.43 -9.87
N ILE A 107 -27.67 6.99 -9.44
CA ILE A 107 -27.65 8.14 -8.51
C ILE A 107 -27.41 9.41 -9.35
N LEU A 108 -28.51 9.95 -9.87
CA LEU A 108 -28.87 11.37 -9.85
C LEU A 108 -30.40 11.44 -9.77
#